data_AF-A0A1X7V695-F1
#
_entry.id   AF-A0A1X7V695-F1
#
_cell.length_a   1.000
_cell.length_b   1.000
_cell.length_c   1.000
_cell.angle_alpha   90.00
_cell.angle_beta   90.00
_cell.angle_gamma   90.00
#
_symmetry.space_group_name_H-M   'P 1'
#
loop_
_entity.id
_entity.type
_entity.pdbx_description
1 polymer ?
#
loop_
_entity_poly.entity_id
_entity_poly.type
_entity_poly.pdbx_seq_one_letter_code
_entity_poly.pdbx_strand_id
1 'polypeptide(L)'
;MLQHNIIICEKGLVNGARGKIVGFSWPNGAGDQAKKGDLPQKVYVKFHDPRVGLVSCVTINDSSDHKGVRIEPVMAKFYGKQGVTLQCKQLPLLPCWAATYTQG
;
A
#
# COMPACT_ATOMS: atom_id res chain seq x y z
N MET A 1 -5.71 -5.73 2.35
CA MET A 1 -6.83 -4.82 2.11
C MET A 1 -6.33 -3.38 2.18
N LEU A 2 -6.74 -2.53 1.24
CA LEU A 2 -6.40 -1.11 1.26
C LEU A 2 -7.14 -0.40 2.41
N GLN A 3 -6.44 0.33 3.26
CA GLN A 3 -7.06 1.05 4.40
C GLN A 3 -7.43 2.49 4.10
N HIS A 4 -6.74 3.08 3.13
CA HIS A 4 -6.93 4.47 2.78
C HIS A 4 -7.22 4.56 1.30
N ASN A 5 -8.03 5.54 0.96
CA ASN A 5 -8.14 6.01 -0.38
C ASN A 5 -6.83 6.74 -0.75
N ILE A 6 -5.93 6.06 -1.46
CA ILE A 6 -4.61 6.62 -1.78
C ILE A 6 -4.72 7.59 -2.96
N ILE A 7 -5.58 7.29 -3.94
CA ILE A 7 -5.84 8.12 -5.13
C ILE A 7 -7.31 7.92 -5.57
N ILE A 8 -8.21 8.79 -5.11
CA ILE A 8 -9.66 8.65 -5.29
C ILE A 8 -10.12 8.96 -6.72
N CYS A 9 -9.49 9.91 -7.41
CA CYS A 9 -10.17 10.52 -8.55
C CYS A 9 -9.92 9.86 -9.91
N GLU A 10 -8.91 8.99 -10.08
CA GLU A 10 -8.60 8.44 -11.41
C GLU A 10 -8.22 6.94 -11.44
N LYS A 11 -7.92 6.29 -10.30
CA LYS A 11 -7.24 4.97 -10.29
C LYS A 11 -8.03 3.81 -9.66
N GLY A 12 -9.24 4.04 -9.14
CA GLY A 12 -10.08 2.99 -8.54
C GLY A 12 -9.49 2.32 -7.29
N LEU A 13 -8.46 2.92 -6.69
CA LEU A 13 -7.83 2.44 -5.44
C LEU A 13 -8.66 2.88 -4.24
N VAL A 14 -9.76 2.16 -4.06
CA VAL A 14 -10.74 2.44 -3.02
C VAL A 14 -10.42 1.70 -1.71
N ASN A 15 -10.80 2.30 -0.60
CA ASN A 15 -10.78 1.67 0.72
C ASN A 15 -11.53 0.33 0.66
N GLY A 16 -10.96 -0.71 1.27
CA GLY A 16 -11.53 -2.06 1.27
C GLY A 16 -11.09 -2.94 0.09
N ALA A 17 -10.39 -2.41 -0.92
CA ALA A 17 -9.89 -3.22 -2.03
C ALA A 17 -8.97 -4.36 -1.54
N ARG A 18 -9.25 -5.58 -2.00
CA ARG A 18 -8.54 -6.81 -1.60
C ARG A 18 -7.63 -7.29 -2.71
N GLY A 19 -6.46 -7.78 -2.33
CA GLY A 19 -5.45 -8.26 -3.26
C GLY A 19 -4.36 -9.03 -2.55
N LYS A 20 -3.49 -9.66 -3.35
CA LYS A 20 -2.31 -10.38 -2.90
C LYS A 20 -1.06 -9.56 -3.24
N ILE A 21 -0.12 -9.50 -2.30
CA ILE A 21 1.20 -8.92 -2.58
C ILE A 21 1.95 -9.85 -3.53
N VAL A 22 2.50 -9.28 -4.61
CA VAL A 22 3.24 -10.00 -5.66
C VAL A 22 4.72 -9.59 -5.74
N GLY A 23 5.12 -8.55 -5.00
CA GLY A 23 6.53 -8.12 -4.97
C GLY A 23 6.77 -6.96 -4.00
N PHE A 24 8.04 -6.73 -3.70
CA PHE A 24 8.53 -5.64 -2.85
C PHE A 24 9.70 -4.94 -3.54
N SER A 25 9.78 -3.61 -3.36
CA SER A 25 10.95 -2.81 -3.72
C SER A 25 11.56 -2.26 -2.43
N TRP A 26 12.80 -2.63 -2.16
CA TRP A 26 13.56 -2.16 -1.00
C TRP A 26 14.43 -0.95 -1.36
N PRO A 27 14.73 -0.07 -0.39
CA PRO A 27 15.51 1.14 -0.65
C PRO A 27 16.95 0.90 -1.08
N ASN A 28 17.49 -0.27 -0.72
CA ASN A 28 18.87 -0.63 -0.99
C ASN A 28 18.89 -1.70 -2.08
N GLY A 29 19.68 -1.47 -3.14
CA GLY A 29 19.85 -2.41 -4.24
C GLY A 29 20.49 -3.73 -3.81
N ALA A 30 20.72 -4.64 -4.77
CA ALA A 30 21.11 -6.03 -4.56
C ALA A 30 22.36 -6.31 -3.67
N GLY A 31 23.13 -5.27 -3.26
CA GLY A 31 24.33 -5.40 -2.42
C GLY A 31 24.14 -5.04 -0.93
N ASP A 32 23.13 -4.26 -0.59
CA ASP A 32 22.86 -3.82 0.79
C ASP A 32 21.50 -4.39 1.21
N GLN A 33 21.49 -5.51 1.93
CA GLN A 33 20.23 -6.10 2.38
C GLN A 33 19.42 -5.09 3.22
N ALA A 34 18.13 -4.97 2.93
CA ALA A 34 17.20 -4.27 3.81
C ALA A 34 17.32 -4.84 5.22
N LYS A 35 17.44 -3.96 6.22
CA LYS A 35 17.58 -4.36 7.61
C LYS A 35 16.22 -4.77 8.16
N LYS A 36 16.23 -5.65 9.16
CA LYS A 36 15.02 -5.98 9.91
C LYS A 36 14.42 -4.69 10.49
N GLY A 37 13.17 -4.40 10.14
CA GLY A 37 12.46 -3.19 10.57
C GLY A 37 12.41 -2.08 9.50
N ASP A 38 13.13 -2.22 8.39
CA ASP A 38 13.02 -1.29 7.27
C ASP A 38 11.63 -1.38 6.64
N LEU A 39 11.12 -0.22 6.20
CA LEU A 39 9.89 -0.13 5.41
C LEU A 39 10.26 -0.22 3.92
N PRO A 40 9.61 -1.09 3.13
CA PRO A 40 9.87 -1.12 1.70
C PRO A 40 9.48 0.23 1.08
N GLN A 41 10.22 0.65 0.06
CA GLN A 41 9.88 1.86 -0.69
C GLN A 41 8.53 1.69 -1.39
N LYS A 42 8.28 0.50 -1.93
CA LYS A 42 7.08 0.18 -2.72
C LYS A 42 6.69 -1.28 -2.52
N VAL A 43 5.39 -1.55 -2.60
CA VAL A 43 4.82 -2.90 -2.61
C VAL A 43 3.97 -3.06 -3.87
N TYR A 44 4.10 -4.19 -4.55
CA TYR A 44 3.28 -4.51 -5.71
C TYR A 44 2.12 -5.40 -5.28
N VAL A 45 0.89 -4.96 -5.55
CA VAL A 45 -0.34 -5.67 -5.17
C VAL A 45 -1.13 -6.04 -6.40
N LYS A 46 -1.43 -7.33 -6.56
CA LYS A 46 -2.42 -7.81 -7.54
C LYS A 46 -3.78 -7.85 -6.86
N PHE A 47 -4.64 -6.91 -7.22
CA PHE A 47 -6.02 -6.86 -6.71
C PHE A 47 -6.87 -8.00 -7.30
N HIS A 48 -7.87 -8.44 -6.54
CA HIS A 48 -8.80 -9.48 -7.00
C HIS A 48 -9.73 -8.96 -8.10
N ASP A 49 -10.19 -7.71 -7.98
CA ASP A 49 -10.94 -7.04 -9.04
C ASP A 49 -9.92 -6.44 -10.03
N PRO A 50 -9.90 -6.89 -11.30
CA PRO A 50 -8.96 -6.41 -12.31
C PRO A 50 -9.17 -4.93 -12.70
N ARG A 51 -10.31 -4.34 -12.33
CA ARG A 51 -10.61 -2.92 -12.58
C ARG A 51 -9.91 -2.00 -11.58
N VAL A 52 -9.52 -2.52 -10.41
CA VAL A 52 -8.82 -1.76 -9.38
C VAL A 52 -7.37 -1.52 -9.81
N GLY A 53 -7.01 -0.24 -9.97
CA GLY A 53 -5.66 0.16 -10.38
C GLY A 53 -5.38 0.07 -11.88
N LEU A 54 -6.39 -0.18 -12.73
CA LEU A 54 -6.24 -0.31 -14.18
C LEU A 54 -5.57 0.90 -14.84
N VAL A 55 -5.87 2.11 -14.36
CA VAL A 55 -5.25 3.37 -14.82
C VAL A 55 -3.79 3.52 -14.32
N SER A 56 -3.42 2.85 -13.23
CA SER A 56 -2.06 2.89 -12.70
C SER A 56 -1.08 1.98 -13.46
N CYS A 57 -1.58 0.97 -14.17
CA CYS A 57 -0.79 0.00 -14.93
C CYS A 57 -0.23 0.57 -16.24
N VAL A 58 -0.83 1.66 -16.76
CA VAL A 58 -0.57 2.17 -18.12
C VAL A 58 0.67 3.09 -18.17
N THR A 59 1.12 3.65 -17.05
CA THR A 59 2.16 4.71 -17.05
C THR A 59 3.52 4.31 -16.51
N ILE A 60 3.77 3.06 -16.13
CA ILE A 60 5.08 2.70 -15.58
C ILE A 60 5.70 1.61 -16.46
N ASN A 61 6.56 2.07 -17.37
CA ASN A 61 7.53 1.28 -18.11
C ASN A 61 8.66 0.79 -17.16
N ASP A 62 8.30 0.35 -15.95
CA ASP A 62 9.21 -0.33 -15.05
C ASP A 62 9.31 -1.75 -15.60
N SER A 63 10.45 -2.07 -16.19
CA SER A 63 10.83 -3.39 -16.72
C SER A 63 10.91 -4.49 -15.65
N SER A 64 10.19 -4.35 -14.52
CA SER A 64 10.09 -5.34 -13.47
C SER A 64 8.91 -6.25 -13.75
N ASP A 65 9.14 -7.56 -13.76
CA ASP A 65 8.16 -8.65 -14.00
C ASP A 65 6.95 -8.68 -13.03
N HIS A 66 6.79 -7.68 -12.17
CA HIS A 66 5.71 -7.60 -11.20
C HIS A 66 4.43 -7.06 -11.86
N LYS A 67 3.58 -7.98 -12.32
CA LYS A 67 2.19 -7.69 -12.77
C LYS A 67 1.27 -7.26 -11.62
N GLY A 68 1.59 -6.16 -10.93
CA GLY A 68 0.85 -5.66 -9.78
C GLY A 68 0.87 -4.13 -9.68
N VAL A 69 -0.14 -3.58 -9.03
CA VAL A 69 -0.25 -2.13 -8.80
C VAL A 69 0.76 -1.73 -7.72
N ARG A 70 1.55 -0.69 -8.01
CA ARG A 70 2.52 -0.11 -7.08
C ARG A 70 1.81 0.67 -5.98
N ILE A 71 2.09 0.32 -4.73
CA ILE A 71 1.61 0.98 -3.52
C ILE A 71 2.82 1.50 -2.73
N GLU A 72 2.78 2.77 -2.36
CA GLU A 72 3.85 3.44 -1.62
C GLU A 72 3.43 3.74 -0.18
N PRO A 73 4.38 3.84 0.75
CA PRO A 73 4.11 4.37 2.08
C PRO A 73 3.50 5.76 2.04
N VAL A 74 2.50 5.99 2.88
CA VAL A 74 1.84 7.29 3.08
C VAL A 74 2.14 7.83 4.47
N MET A 75 2.08 9.15 4.63
CA MET A 75 2.11 9.80 5.93
C MET A 75 0.71 9.83 6.54
N ALA A 76 0.49 9.06 7.59
CA ALA A 76 -0.75 9.10 8.38
C ALA A 76 -0.59 10.05 9.57
N LYS A 77 -1.64 10.83 9.85
CA LYS A 77 -1.71 11.71 11.03
C LYS A 77 -2.67 11.10 12.05
N PHE A 78 -2.26 11.06 13.30
CA PHE A 78 -3.06 10.59 14.43
C PHE A 78 -3.19 11.69 15.47
N TYR A 79 -4.38 11.83 16.02
CA TYR A 79 -4.66 12.78 17.10
C TYR A 79 -4.69 12.03 18.42
N GLY A 80 -3.70 12.31 19.26
CA GLY A 80 -3.60 11.80 20.61
C GLY A 80 -4.41 12.62 21.61
N LYS A 81 -4.36 12.21 22.88
CA LYS A 81 -4.94 12.98 23.98
C LYS A 81 -4.25 14.34 24.09
N GLN A 82 -4.97 15.34 24.61
CA GLN A 82 -4.46 16.69 24.89
C GLN A 82 -3.91 17.45 23.64
N GLY A 83 -4.44 17.15 22.44
CA GLY A 83 -4.09 17.88 21.22
C GLY A 83 -2.74 17.49 20.60
N VAL A 84 -2.07 16.46 21.13
CA VAL A 84 -0.84 15.94 20.52
C VAL A 84 -1.16 15.35 19.14
N THR A 85 -0.40 15.76 18.12
CA THR A 85 -0.49 15.16 16.79
C THR A 85 0.73 14.29 16.53
N LEU A 86 0.51 13.03 16.18
CA LEU A 86 1.55 12.08 15.80
C LEU A 86 1.50 11.86 14.29
N GLN A 87 2.66 11.67 13.67
CA GLN A 87 2.75 11.30 12.26
C GLN A 87 3.49 9.97 12.13
N CYS A 88 2.99 9.08 11.27
CA CYS A 88 3.63 7.80 10.98
C CYS A 88 3.68 7.57 9.48
N LYS A 89 4.86 7.22 8.97
CA LYS A 89 5.03 6.74 7.60
C LYS A 89 4.74 5.25 7.57
N GLN A 90 3.70 4.84 6.87
CA GLN A 90 3.27 3.45 6.83
C GLN A 90 2.69 3.05 5.47
N LEU A 91 2.71 1.77 5.16
CA LEU A 91 1.97 1.26 4.01
C LEU A 91 0.46 1.35 4.29
N PRO A 92 -0.35 1.87 3.37
CA PRO A 92 -1.82 1.94 3.50
C PRO A 92 -2.52 0.59 3.29
N LEU A 93 -1.97 -0.49 3.84
CA LEU A 93 -2.41 -1.88 3.67
C LEU A 93 -2.58 -2.57 5.02
N LEU A 94 -3.67 -3.33 5.17
CA LEU A 94 -3.86 -4.29 6.25
C LEU A 94 -3.82 -5.74 5.77
N PRO A 95 -3.29 -6.66 6.60
CA PRO A 95 -3.66 -8.06 6.54
C PRO A 95 -5.19 -8.20 6.65
N CYS A 96 -5.81 -8.98 5.78
CA CYS A 96 -7.27 -9.06 5.71
C CYS A 96 -7.80 -10.49 5.55
N TRP A 97 -7.06 -11.47 6.07
CA TRP A 97 -7.54 -12.86 6.17
C TRP A 97 -8.70 -12.98 7.18
N ALA A 98 -8.64 -12.20 8.26
CA ALA A 98 -9.73 -12.00 9.19
C ALA A 98 -9.89 -10.51 9.46
N ALA A 99 -11.13 -10.06 9.66
CA ALA A 99 -11.46 -8.72 10.09
C ALA A 99 -12.51 -8.81 11.19
N THR A 100 -12.31 -8.06 12.27
CA THR A 100 -13.29 -8.00 13.36
C THR A 100 -14.50 -7.18 12.92
N TYR A 101 -15.70 -7.71 13.17
CA TYR A 101 -16.92 -6.94 13.05
C TYR A 101 -17.10 -6.14 14.35
N THR A 102 -17.08 -4.81 14.24
CA THR A 102 -17.41 -3.92 15.35
C THR A 102 -18.81 -3.38 15.11
N GLN A 103 -19.75 -3.76 15.98
CA GLN A 103 -21.10 -3.19 15.99
C GLN A 103 -21.00 -1.78 16.57
N GLY A 104 -21.48 -0.79 15.81
CA GLY A 104 -21.53 0.62 16.20
C GLY A 104 -22.80 0.95 16.97
#